data_AF-A0AAW3ILI5-F1
#
_entry.id   AF-A0AAW3ILI5-F1
#
_cell.length_a   1.000
_cell.length_b   1.000
_cell.length_c   1.000
_cell.angle_alpha   90.00
_cell.angle_beta   90.00
_cell.angle_gamma   90.00
#
_symmetry.space_group_name_H-M   'P 1'
#
loop_
_entity.id
_entity.type
_entity.pdbx_description
1 polymer ?
#
loop_
_entity_poly.entity_id
_entity_poly.type
_entity_poly.pdbx_seq_one_letter_code
_entity_poly.pdbx_strand_id
1 'polypeptide(L)'
;MALVKFTEVRNLLKMNVSSEQLDKFESVLKVNPRILDLNREQKITFNMMSKYLRDGKSYTKILRVRSLINKIKLNDVVKPSAPRLVSDLIKGRQEGRYQHFSGTNRDVYIDTENGVGYKIFKSDSTWSFLDNADLRVNDIYKNKDFYGGKYAKYANNSKVKMIDDRGVKLEIVDVFKFELIPNSERLFCTEKIPKSVLVMMEKCGYMPFDVKPDNFVKVLNEQGKYDYLPIDSKQIGKIGSSTIRTQDVIELKKMYGAYYYDGRYVDERK
;
A
#
# COMPACT_ATOMS: atom_id res chain seq x y z
N MET A 1 30.15 7.59 32.15
CA MET A 1 28.93 7.32 32.93
C MET A 1 27.76 7.25 31.98
N ALA A 2 27.01 6.15 31.96
CA ALA A 2 25.85 6.00 31.08
C ALA A 2 24.71 6.91 31.56
N LEU A 3 24.25 7.84 30.72
CA LEU A 3 23.02 8.60 30.94
C LEU A 3 21.85 7.61 30.89
N VAL A 4 21.45 7.09 32.04
CA VAL A 4 20.17 6.39 32.17
C VAL A 4 19.09 7.42 31.85
N LYS A 5 18.33 7.19 30.77
CA LYS A 5 17.29 8.15 30.35
C LYS A 5 16.27 8.28 31.48
N PHE A 6 15.80 9.51 31.74
CA PHE A 6 14.87 9.83 32.83
C PHE A 6 13.62 8.92 32.86
N THR A 7 13.22 8.41 31.69
CA THR A 7 12.13 7.45 31.48
C THR A 7 12.40 6.06 32.07
N GLU A 8 13.65 5.57 32.02
CA GLU A 8 14.05 4.26 32.56
C GLU A 8 14.09 4.29 34.09
N VAL A 9 14.60 5.37 34.68
CA VAL A 9 14.59 5.59 36.14
C VAL A 9 13.17 5.66 36.69
N ARG A 10 12.26 6.37 36.01
CA ARG A 10 10.85 6.46 36.42
C ARG A 10 10.10 5.13 36.32
N ASN A 11 10.41 4.30 35.31
CA ASN A 11 9.87 2.95 35.18
C ASN A 11 10.27 2.03 36.35
N LEU A 12 11.49 2.19 36.85
CA LEU A 12 12.00 1.53 38.06
C LEU A 12 11.28 2.04 39.32
N LEU A 13 11.02 3.34 39.42
CA LEU A 13 10.48 4.00 40.61
C LEU A 13 8.95 3.99 40.76
N LYS A 14 8.19 3.33 39.87
CA LYS A 14 6.71 3.26 39.90
C LYS A 14 6.02 4.64 40.05
N MET A 15 6.60 5.69 39.45
CA MET A 15 6.08 7.05 39.59
C MET A 15 4.75 7.25 38.82
N ASN A 16 3.88 8.10 39.36
CA ASN A 16 2.59 8.46 38.76
C ASN A 16 2.75 9.06 37.35
N VAL A 17 1.86 8.66 36.43
CA VAL A 17 1.79 9.25 35.09
C VAL A 17 1.18 10.67 35.15
N SER A 18 1.89 11.66 34.62
CA SER A 18 1.39 13.05 34.52
C SER A 18 0.36 13.18 33.38
N SER A 19 -0.47 14.23 33.44
CA SER A 19 -1.46 14.48 32.37
C SER A 19 -0.77 14.79 31.03
N GLU A 20 0.30 15.58 31.06
CA GLU A 20 1.13 15.88 29.89
C GLU A 20 1.72 14.62 29.24
N GLN A 21 2.15 13.64 30.04
CA GLN A 21 2.62 12.35 29.52
C GLN A 21 1.51 11.54 28.85
N LEU A 22 0.27 11.62 29.35
CA LEU A 22 -0.89 10.98 28.72
C LEU A 22 -1.23 11.67 27.40
N ASP A 23 -1.21 12.99 27.36
CA ASP A 23 -1.51 13.75 26.15
C ASP A 23 -0.44 13.49 25.07
N LYS A 24 0.84 13.45 25.46
CA LYS A 24 1.94 13.07 24.56
C LYS A 24 1.79 11.63 24.07
N PHE A 25 1.46 10.68 24.96
CA PHE A 25 1.22 9.30 24.56
C PHE A 25 0.05 9.20 23.57
N GLU A 26 -1.06 9.89 23.83
CA GLU A 26 -2.18 9.96 22.90
C GLU A 26 -1.78 10.55 21.55
N SER A 27 -0.99 11.63 21.50
CA SER A 27 -0.49 12.20 20.24
C SER A 27 0.39 11.21 19.46
N VAL A 28 1.23 10.44 20.16
CA VAL A 28 2.07 9.41 19.55
C VAL A 28 1.21 8.30 18.95
N LEU A 29 0.16 7.88 19.65
CA LEU A 29 -0.78 6.86 19.17
C LEU A 29 -1.66 7.36 18.00
N LYS A 30 -1.89 8.67 17.88
CA LYS A 30 -2.56 9.24 16.69
C LYS A 30 -1.68 9.16 15.44
N VAL A 31 -0.36 9.33 15.58
CA VAL A 31 0.60 9.26 14.46
C VAL A 31 1.01 7.83 14.14
N ASN A 32 1.18 6.99 15.17
CA ASN A 32 1.59 5.59 15.06
C ASN A 32 0.51 4.71 15.71
N PRO A 33 -0.57 4.40 14.98
CA PRO A 33 -1.75 3.77 15.55
C PRO A 33 -1.60 2.28 15.83
N ARG A 34 -0.39 1.69 15.66
CA ARG A 34 -0.07 0.27 15.86
C ARG A 34 1.18 0.10 16.72
N ILE A 35 1.29 -1.02 17.45
CA ILE A 35 2.41 -1.26 18.38
C ILE A 35 3.71 -1.54 17.61
N LEU A 36 3.59 -2.20 16.44
CA LEU A 36 4.73 -2.55 15.59
C LEU A 36 5.46 -1.31 15.06
N ASP A 37 4.70 -0.25 14.74
CA ASP A 37 5.20 1.01 14.19
C ASP A 37 5.91 1.89 15.24
N LEU A 38 5.79 1.52 16.52
CA LEU A 38 6.45 2.25 17.60
C LEU A 38 7.97 2.02 17.56
N ASN A 39 8.71 3.12 17.61
CA ASN A 39 10.14 3.10 17.81
C ASN A 39 10.49 2.66 19.26
N ARG A 40 11.79 2.46 19.54
CA ARG A 40 12.25 1.96 20.84
C ARG A 40 11.76 2.79 22.03
N GLU A 41 11.78 4.12 21.94
CA GLU A 41 11.36 5.01 23.03
C GLU A 41 9.84 4.99 23.24
N GLN A 42 9.09 4.92 22.14
CA GLN A 42 7.63 4.82 22.17
C GLN A 42 7.19 3.47 22.74
N LYS A 43 7.89 2.37 22.44
CA LYS A 43 7.65 1.05 23.06
C LYS A 43 7.91 1.06 24.57
N ILE A 44 8.97 1.73 25.02
CA ILE A 44 9.24 1.94 26.45
C ILE A 44 8.09 2.71 27.11
N THR A 45 7.57 3.75 26.45
CA THR A 45 6.44 4.55 26.94
C THR A 45 5.15 3.73 26.98
N PHE A 46 4.88 2.91 25.96
CA PHE A 46 3.74 1.98 25.93
C PHE A 46 3.79 0.97 27.08
N ASN A 47 4.97 0.41 27.38
CA ASN A 47 5.16 -0.50 28.51
C ASN A 47 4.95 0.20 29.86
N MET A 48 5.41 1.44 30.00
CA MET A 48 5.16 2.27 31.19
C MET A 48 3.65 2.48 31.41
N MET A 49 2.90 2.84 30.36
CA MET A 49 1.45 3.03 30.42
C MET A 49 0.72 1.71 30.74
N SER A 50 1.18 0.59 30.15
CA SER A 50 0.65 -0.75 30.45
C SER A 50 0.88 -1.16 31.90
N LYS A 51 2.00 -0.76 32.50
CA LYS A 51 2.29 -0.97 33.93
C LYS A 51 1.42 -0.07 34.81
N TYR A 52 1.19 1.18 34.40
CA TYR A 52 0.31 2.12 35.11
C TYR A 52 -1.14 1.62 35.21
N LEU A 53 -1.62 0.80 34.27
CA LEU A 53 -2.92 0.14 34.38
C LEU A 53 -3.04 -0.82 35.58
N ARG A 54 -1.93 -1.41 36.02
CA ARG A 54 -1.92 -2.37 37.13
C ARG A 54 -1.71 -1.67 38.48
N ASP A 55 -0.82 -0.69 38.49
CA ASP A 55 -0.29 -0.11 39.74
C ASP A 55 -0.76 1.34 39.98
N GLY A 56 -1.53 1.93 39.07
CA GLY A 56 -1.96 3.32 39.13
C GLY A 56 -2.97 3.60 40.24
N LYS A 57 -2.92 4.81 40.81
CA LYS A 57 -3.86 5.26 41.87
C LYS A 57 -5.01 6.14 41.36
N SER A 58 -4.91 6.70 40.16
CA SER A 58 -5.91 7.64 39.62
C SER A 58 -6.86 6.94 38.65
N TYR A 59 -8.11 6.77 39.06
CA TYR A 59 -9.13 6.04 38.30
C TYR A 59 -9.39 6.65 36.90
N THR A 60 -9.52 7.98 36.81
CA THR A 60 -9.76 8.68 35.53
C THR A 60 -8.61 8.50 34.54
N LYS A 61 -7.36 8.58 35.03
CA LYS A 61 -6.17 8.33 34.21
C LYS A 61 -6.07 6.86 33.79
N ILE A 62 -6.39 5.93 34.69
CA ILE A 62 -6.43 4.49 34.38
C ILE A 62 -7.44 4.20 33.26
N LEU A 63 -8.65 4.74 33.33
CA LEU A 63 -9.65 4.58 32.27
C LEU A 63 -9.17 5.14 30.93
N ARG A 64 -8.55 6.33 30.95
CA ARG A 64 -8.00 6.96 29.74
C ARG A 64 -6.86 6.11 29.13
N VAL A 65 -5.92 5.64 29.95
CA VAL A 65 -4.87 4.72 29.49
C VAL A 65 -5.46 3.42 28.97
N ARG A 66 -6.47 2.86 29.64
CA ARG A 66 -7.11 1.61 29.24
C ARG A 66 -7.78 1.75 27.90
N SER A 67 -8.47 2.86 27.66
CA SER A 67 -9.07 3.20 26.37
C SER A 67 -7.99 3.30 25.28
N LEU A 68 -6.91 4.04 25.51
CA LEU A 68 -5.82 4.20 24.55
C LEU A 68 -5.10 2.89 24.23
N ILE A 69 -4.81 2.07 25.24
CA ILE A 69 -4.17 0.76 25.08
C ILE A 69 -5.12 -0.21 24.40
N ASN A 70 -6.41 -0.20 24.74
CA ASN A 70 -7.40 -1.01 24.05
C ASN A 70 -7.52 -0.58 22.59
N LYS A 71 -7.47 0.72 22.27
CA LYS A 71 -7.54 1.23 20.89
C LYS A 71 -6.33 0.80 20.06
N ILE A 72 -5.11 0.98 20.55
CA ILE A 72 -3.91 0.52 19.81
C ILE A 72 -3.82 -1.01 19.76
N LYS A 73 -4.26 -1.74 20.80
CA LYS A 73 -4.38 -3.20 20.75
C LYS A 73 -5.49 -3.65 19.81
N LEU A 74 -6.60 -2.91 19.72
CA LEU A 74 -7.64 -3.16 18.73
C LEU A 74 -7.03 -2.95 17.35
N ASN A 75 -6.23 -1.91 17.11
CA ASN A 75 -5.55 -1.73 15.82
C ASN A 75 -4.48 -2.80 15.53
N ASP A 76 -3.89 -3.42 16.56
CA ASP A 76 -2.93 -4.53 16.43
C ASP A 76 -3.61 -5.90 16.26
N VAL A 77 -4.77 -6.10 16.89
CA VAL A 77 -5.60 -7.33 16.86
C VAL A 77 -6.56 -7.31 15.67
N VAL A 78 -7.10 -6.14 15.33
CA VAL A 78 -7.79 -5.81 14.08
C VAL A 78 -6.71 -5.58 13.03
N LYS A 79 -6.02 -6.67 12.68
CA LYS A 79 -6.16 -7.05 11.28
C LYS A 79 -7.67 -7.22 11.07
N PRO A 80 -8.33 -6.52 10.14
CA PRO A 80 -9.39 -7.22 9.43
C PRO A 80 -8.70 -8.51 9.01
N SER A 81 -9.14 -9.68 9.51
CA SER A 81 -8.65 -10.93 8.96
C SER A 81 -8.74 -10.74 7.46
N ALA A 82 -7.59 -10.78 6.76
CA ALA A 82 -7.53 -10.36 5.37
C ALA A 82 -8.75 -10.96 4.67
N PRO A 83 -9.56 -10.14 3.97
CA PRO A 83 -10.89 -10.53 3.51
C PRO A 83 -10.77 -11.89 2.85
N ARG A 84 -11.57 -12.84 3.34
CA ARG A 84 -11.51 -14.23 2.87
C ARG A 84 -12.53 -14.45 1.76
N LEU A 85 -13.61 -13.68 1.78
CA LEU A 85 -14.69 -13.73 0.82
C LEU A 85 -14.67 -12.48 -0.06
N VAL A 86 -15.14 -12.60 -1.31
CA VAL A 86 -15.36 -11.42 -2.17
C VAL A 86 -16.50 -10.57 -1.60
N SER A 87 -17.52 -11.18 -1.00
CA SER A 87 -18.58 -10.45 -0.29
C SER A 87 -18.07 -9.59 0.88
N ASP A 88 -16.98 -9.97 1.55
CA ASP A 88 -16.37 -9.16 2.62
C ASP A 88 -15.91 -7.79 2.08
N LEU A 89 -15.41 -7.77 0.83
CA LEU A 89 -14.98 -6.55 0.14
C LEU A 89 -16.17 -5.70 -0.30
N ILE A 90 -17.22 -6.34 -0.81
CA ILE A 90 -18.45 -5.64 -1.22
C ILE A 90 -19.14 -5.02 0.00
N LYS A 91 -19.30 -5.79 1.08
CA LYS A 91 -19.88 -5.32 2.35
C LYS A 91 -19.01 -4.22 2.96
N GLY A 92 -17.70 -4.40 2.99
CA GLY A 92 -16.77 -3.37 3.47
C GLY A 92 -16.86 -2.07 2.67
N ARG A 93 -17.11 -2.14 1.36
CA ARG A 93 -17.42 -0.95 0.55
C ARG A 93 -18.73 -0.29 0.98
N GLN A 94 -19.80 -1.06 1.16
CA GLN A 94 -21.11 -0.54 1.57
C GLN A 94 -21.05 0.12 2.96
N GLU A 95 -20.21 -0.40 3.85
CA GLU A 95 -19.94 0.14 5.18
C GLU A 95 -18.97 1.33 5.18
N GLY A 96 -18.47 1.76 4.02
CA GLY A 96 -17.54 2.87 3.88
C GLY A 96 -16.08 2.56 4.25
N ARG A 97 -15.76 1.31 4.60
CA ARG A 97 -14.41 0.85 4.96
C ARG A 97 -13.46 0.79 3.76
N TYR A 98 -13.99 0.48 2.57
CA TYR A 98 -13.19 0.40 1.36
C TYR A 98 -13.63 1.43 0.32
N GLN A 99 -12.66 2.15 -0.23
CA GLN A 99 -12.85 2.84 -1.51
C GLN A 99 -12.93 1.81 -2.63
N HIS A 100 -13.79 2.07 -3.62
CA HIS A 100 -14.01 1.12 -4.71
C HIS A 100 -13.86 1.78 -6.08
N PHE A 101 -13.12 1.12 -6.96
CA PHE A 101 -12.94 1.50 -8.35
C PHE A 101 -13.24 0.31 -9.25
N SER A 102 -14.20 0.47 -10.16
CA SER A 102 -14.49 -0.55 -11.16
C SER A 102 -13.80 -0.19 -12.47
N GLY A 103 -12.95 -1.08 -12.96
CA GLY A 103 -12.37 -1.02 -14.30
C GLY A 103 -13.07 -2.01 -15.24
N THR A 104 -12.58 -2.11 -16.47
CA THR A 104 -13.15 -3.04 -17.48
C THR A 104 -13.10 -4.49 -17.02
N ASN A 105 -11.93 -4.97 -16.58
CA ASN A 105 -11.71 -6.38 -16.25
C ASN A 105 -11.65 -6.67 -14.74
N ARG A 106 -11.56 -5.64 -13.91
CA ARG A 106 -11.30 -5.80 -12.47
C ARG A 106 -12.03 -4.77 -11.64
N ASP A 107 -12.38 -5.18 -10.43
CA ASP A 107 -12.76 -4.29 -9.34
C ASP A 107 -11.58 -4.14 -8.38
N VAL A 108 -11.40 -2.92 -7.88
CA VAL A 108 -10.33 -2.57 -6.94
C VAL A 108 -10.96 -2.03 -5.67
N TYR A 109 -10.59 -2.62 -4.54
CA TYR A 109 -11.01 -2.24 -3.20
C TYR A 109 -9.80 -1.75 -2.43
N ILE A 110 -9.87 -0.55 -1.85
CA ILE A 110 -8.75 0.08 -1.15
C ILE A 110 -9.15 0.39 0.29
N ASP A 111 -8.43 -0.21 1.21
CA ASP A 111 -8.43 0.11 2.63
C ASP A 111 -7.44 1.25 2.88
N THR A 112 -7.94 2.48 2.89
CA THR A 112 -7.10 3.66 3.10
C THR A 112 -6.58 3.76 4.53
N GLU A 113 -7.29 3.20 5.51
CA GLU A 113 -6.84 3.19 6.90
C GLU A 113 -5.65 2.25 7.08
N ASN A 114 -5.70 1.08 6.46
CA ASN A 114 -4.65 0.07 6.58
C ASN A 114 -3.56 0.17 5.52
N GLY A 115 -3.75 0.98 4.48
CA GLY A 115 -2.81 1.17 3.39
C GLY A 115 -2.71 -0.04 2.45
N VAL A 116 -3.80 -0.79 2.28
CA VAL A 116 -3.82 -2.05 1.51
C VAL A 116 -4.91 -2.00 0.43
N GLY A 117 -4.60 -2.50 -0.76
CA GLY A 117 -5.58 -2.67 -1.82
C GLY A 117 -5.70 -4.12 -2.31
N TYR A 118 -6.87 -4.43 -2.86
CA TYR A 118 -7.23 -5.72 -3.43
C TYR A 118 -7.78 -5.50 -4.84
N LYS A 119 -7.19 -6.13 -5.85
CA LYS A 119 -7.72 -6.16 -7.23
C LYS A 119 -8.27 -7.55 -7.52
N ILE A 120 -9.53 -7.61 -7.92
CA ILE A 120 -10.25 -8.84 -8.22
C ILE A 120 -10.70 -8.81 -9.67
N PHE A 121 -10.51 -9.90 -10.40
CA PHE A 121 -11.09 -10.04 -11.73
C PHE A 121 -12.61 -10.17 -11.66
N LYS A 122 -13.30 -9.49 -12.58
CA LYS A 122 -14.73 -9.72 -12.77
C LYS A 122 -14.95 -11.16 -13.26
N SER A 123 -16.08 -11.76 -12.92
CA SER A 123 -16.37 -13.16 -13.25
C SER A 123 -16.37 -13.43 -14.77
N ASP A 124 -16.69 -12.42 -15.56
CA ASP A 124 -16.71 -12.42 -17.02
C ASP A 124 -15.41 -11.88 -17.65
N SER A 125 -14.37 -11.61 -16.85
CA SER A 125 -13.12 -11.03 -17.35
C SER A 125 -12.36 -12.02 -18.22
N THR A 126 -12.16 -11.65 -19.49
CA THR A 126 -11.29 -12.38 -20.43
C THR A 126 -9.80 -12.24 -20.12
N TRP A 127 -9.42 -11.50 -19.07
CA TRP A 127 -8.02 -11.26 -18.70
C TRP A 127 -7.57 -12.03 -17.44
N SER A 128 -8.43 -12.89 -16.88
CA SER A 128 -8.17 -13.61 -15.63
C SER A 128 -6.91 -14.49 -15.68
N PHE A 129 -6.55 -15.01 -16.86
CA PHE A 129 -5.35 -15.82 -17.08
C PHE A 129 -4.04 -15.01 -17.15
N LEU A 130 -4.11 -13.68 -17.17
CA LEU A 130 -2.95 -12.77 -17.18
C LEU A 130 -2.73 -12.12 -15.81
N ASP A 131 -2.89 -12.90 -14.76
CA ASP A 131 -2.87 -12.49 -13.35
C ASP A 131 -1.47 -12.16 -12.80
N ASN A 132 -0.41 -12.61 -13.46
CA ASN A 132 0.97 -12.33 -13.07
C ASN A 132 1.45 -10.94 -13.48
N ALA A 133 0.68 -10.23 -14.32
CA ALA A 133 1.08 -8.92 -14.82
C ALA A 133 1.47 -8.01 -13.66
N ASP A 134 0.59 -7.82 -12.68
CA ASP A 134 0.79 -6.84 -11.60
C ASP A 134 1.95 -7.17 -10.66
N LEU A 135 2.40 -8.43 -10.62
CA LEU A 135 3.62 -8.81 -9.88
C LEU A 135 4.87 -8.16 -10.47
N ARG A 136 4.85 -7.78 -11.76
CA ARG A 136 5.95 -7.06 -12.42
C ARG A 136 6.31 -5.74 -11.74
N VAL A 137 5.32 -5.09 -11.13
CA VAL A 137 5.54 -3.84 -10.38
C VAL A 137 6.58 -4.04 -9.28
N ASN A 138 6.60 -5.23 -8.65
CA ASN A 138 7.61 -5.54 -7.63
C ASN A 138 9.02 -5.51 -8.21
N ASP A 139 9.22 -6.11 -9.39
CA ASP A 139 10.54 -6.16 -10.03
C ASP A 139 11.02 -4.76 -10.42
N ILE A 140 10.11 -3.91 -10.89
CA ILE A 140 10.40 -2.51 -11.23
C ILE A 140 10.82 -1.75 -9.97
N TYR A 141 10.04 -1.84 -8.89
CA TYR A 141 10.31 -1.11 -7.65
C TYR A 141 11.59 -1.58 -6.93
N LYS A 142 11.96 -2.85 -7.09
CA LYS A 142 13.22 -3.41 -6.55
C LYS A 142 14.43 -3.08 -7.39
N ASN A 143 14.27 -2.63 -8.64
CA ASN A 143 15.40 -2.31 -9.51
C ASN A 143 16.07 -1.02 -9.02
N LYS A 144 17.38 -1.07 -8.76
CA LYS A 144 18.17 0.07 -8.27
C LYS A 144 18.30 1.20 -9.29
N ASP A 145 18.19 0.90 -10.58
CA ASP A 145 18.24 1.91 -11.64
C ASP A 145 16.91 2.68 -11.76
N PHE A 146 15.84 2.17 -11.15
CA PHE A 146 14.54 2.84 -11.08
C PHE A 146 14.42 3.62 -9.77
N TYR A 147 14.57 4.94 -9.82
CA TYR A 147 14.59 5.83 -8.64
C TYR A 147 15.51 5.37 -7.50
N GLY A 148 16.65 4.75 -7.80
CA GLY A 148 17.58 4.27 -6.76
C GLY A 148 17.07 3.05 -5.97
N GLY A 149 15.97 2.41 -6.39
CA GLY A 149 15.30 1.37 -5.61
C GLY A 149 14.56 1.88 -4.36
N LYS A 150 14.33 3.20 -4.26
CA LYS A 150 13.63 3.87 -3.15
C LYS A 150 12.27 3.23 -2.80
N TYR A 151 11.60 2.67 -3.81
CA TYR A 151 10.27 2.09 -3.69
C TYR A 151 10.25 0.57 -3.41
N ALA A 152 11.42 -0.07 -3.26
CA ALA A 152 11.52 -1.51 -3.02
C ALA A 152 10.73 -1.99 -1.79
N LYS A 153 10.56 -1.15 -0.77
CA LYS A 153 9.75 -1.48 0.41
C LYS A 153 8.25 -1.65 0.12
N TYR A 154 7.75 -1.06 -0.97
CA TYR A 154 6.38 -1.21 -1.46
C TYR A 154 6.26 -2.31 -2.54
N ALA A 155 7.35 -3.04 -2.81
CA ALA A 155 7.41 -4.12 -3.80
C ALA A 155 6.99 -5.47 -3.18
N ASN A 156 5.86 -5.47 -2.48
CA ASN A 156 5.29 -6.60 -1.75
C ASN A 156 3.93 -7.01 -2.29
N ASN A 157 3.64 -6.64 -3.54
CA ASN A 157 2.44 -7.07 -4.19
C ASN A 157 2.44 -8.60 -4.31
N SER A 158 1.30 -9.23 -4.06
CA SER A 158 1.20 -10.68 -3.97
C SER A 158 -0.17 -11.16 -4.41
N LYS A 159 -0.26 -12.44 -4.74
CA LYS A 159 -1.56 -13.10 -4.92
C LYS A 159 -2.00 -13.72 -3.60
N VAL A 160 -3.24 -13.48 -3.24
CA VAL A 160 -3.91 -14.14 -2.12
C VAL A 160 -5.12 -14.90 -2.65
N LYS A 161 -5.45 -16.02 -2.01
CA LYS A 161 -6.65 -16.79 -2.34
C LYS A 161 -7.83 -16.21 -1.57
N MET A 162 -8.95 -15.98 -2.26
CA MET A 162 -10.24 -15.67 -1.66
C MET A 162 -11.30 -16.63 -2.20
N ILE A 163 -12.40 -16.78 -1.49
CA ILE A 163 -13.59 -17.50 -1.97
C ILE A 163 -14.50 -16.47 -2.64
N ASP A 164 -14.78 -16.65 -3.92
CA ASP A 164 -15.83 -15.95 -4.63
C ASP A 164 -17.17 -16.60 -4.28
N ASP A 165 -17.92 -15.91 -3.43
CA ASP A 165 -19.22 -16.31 -2.90
C ASP A 165 -20.38 -15.50 -3.50
N ARG A 166 -20.12 -14.78 -4.61
CA ARG A 166 -21.15 -14.04 -5.35
C ARG A 166 -22.03 -14.96 -6.19
N GLY A 167 -21.51 -16.11 -6.59
CA GLY A 167 -22.19 -17.09 -7.43
C GLY A 167 -22.90 -18.20 -6.64
N VAL A 168 -23.67 -19.02 -7.35
CA VAL A 168 -24.36 -20.20 -6.78
C VAL A 168 -23.36 -21.27 -6.30
N LYS A 169 -22.18 -21.33 -6.95
CA LYS A 169 -21.07 -22.21 -6.58
C LYS A 169 -19.93 -21.38 -6.01
N LEU A 170 -19.42 -21.79 -4.86
CA LEU A 170 -18.24 -21.19 -4.25
C LEU A 170 -16.98 -21.58 -5.04
N GLU A 171 -16.19 -20.58 -5.43
CA GLU A 171 -14.95 -20.80 -6.18
C GLU A 171 -13.76 -20.13 -5.50
N ILE A 172 -12.59 -20.75 -5.54
CA ILE A 172 -11.37 -20.13 -5.03
C ILE A 172 -10.76 -19.30 -6.16
N VAL A 173 -10.67 -17.99 -5.95
CA VAL A 173 -10.12 -17.04 -6.92
C VAL A 173 -8.81 -16.43 -6.45
N ASP A 174 -7.94 -16.13 -7.41
CA ASP A 174 -6.74 -15.34 -7.16
C ASP A 174 -7.07 -13.85 -7.10
N VAL A 175 -6.68 -13.22 -5.99
CA VAL A 175 -6.86 -11.79 -5.74
C VAL A 175 -5.49 -11.15 -5.60
N PHE A 176 -5.27 -10.08 -6.35
CA PHE A 176 -4.02 -9.35 -6.27
C PHE A 176 -4.05 -8.36 -5.12
N LYS A 177 -3.19 -8.55 -4.13
CA LYS A 177 -3.01 -7.66 -2.99
C LYS A 177 -1.81 -6.75 -3.23
N PHE A 178 -1.96 -5.47 -2.92
CA PHE A 178 -0.89 -4.47 -2.98
C PHE A 178 -0.93 -3.54 -1.76
N GLU A 179 0.19 -2.88 -1.49
CA GLU A 179 0.25 -1.81 -0.48
C GLU A 179 0.23 -0.44 -1.15
N LEU A 180 -0.45 0.51 -0.50
CA LEU A 180 -0.48 1.90 -0.94
C LEU A 180 0.85 2.57 -0.65
N ILE A 181 1.28 3.39 -1.60
CA ILE A 181 2.43 4.26 -1.40
C ILE A 181 1.93 5.52 -0.66
N PRO A 182 2.46 5.85 0.53
CA PRO A 182 2.07 7.03 1.28
C PRO A 182 2.18 8.29 0.43
N ASN A 183 1.20 9.17 0.55
CA ASN A 183 1.11 10.43 -0.19
C ASN A 183 1.13 10.25 -1.73
N SER A 184 0.80 9.06 -2.22
CA SER A 184 0.59 8.88 -3.65
C SER A 184 -0.73 9.50 -4.08
N GLU A 185 -0.67 10.21 -5.20
CA GLU A 185 -1.80 10.84 -5.85
C GLU A 185 -2.08 10.11 -7.16
N ARG A 186 -3.36 9.92 -7.47
CA ARG A 186 -3.78 9.45 -8.78
C ARG A 186 -3.52 10.55 -9.81
N LEU A 187 -3.10 10.15 -11.03
CA LEU A 187 -3.07 11.09 -12.14
C LEU A 187 -4.49 11.38 -12.66
N PHE A 188 -4.81 12.65 -12.87
CA PHE A 188 -6.02 13.05 -13.58
C PHE A 188 -5.95 12.64 -15.05
N CYS A 189 -7.10 12.49 -15.70
CA CYS A 189 -7.18 12.11 -17.12
C CYS A 189 -6.51 13.13 -18.06
N THR A 190 -6.34 14.37 -17.61
CA THR A 190 -5.67 15.45 -18.32
C THR A 190 -4.16 15.48 -18.08
N GLU A 191 -3.67 14.77 -17.07
CA GLU A 191 -2.24 14.69 -16.79
C GLU A 191 -1.54 13.74 -17.75
N LYS A 192 -0.28 14.04 -18.01
CA LYS A 192 0.60 13.24 -18.86
C LYS A 192 1.75 12.67 -18.05
N ILE A 193 2.21 11.49 -18.44
CA ILE A 193 3.34 10.81 -17.84
C ILE A 193 4.61 11.29 -18.55
N PRO A 194 5.64 11.75 -17.83
CA PRO A 194 6.89 12.19 -18.46
C PRO A 194 7.56 11.06 -19.25
N LYS A 195 8.02 11.37 -20.46
CA LYS A 195 8.73 10.40 -21.31
C LYS A 195 9.99 9.89 -20.64
N SER A 196 10.67 10.74 -19.88
CA SER A 196 11.84 10.35 -19.08
C SER A 196 11.59 9.17 -18.13
N VAL A 197 10.37 9.04 -17.57
CA VAL A 197 9.99 7.92 -16.70
C VAL A 197 9.88 6.62 -17.49
N LEU A 198 9.27 6.67 -18.68
CA LEU A 198 9.13 5.51 -19.56
C LEU A 198 10.50 5.03 -20.07
N VAL A 199 11.37 5.96 -20.46
CA VAL A 199 12.76 5.66 -20.86
C VAL A 199 13.55 5.04 -19.71
N MET A 200 13.36 5.52 -18.48
CA MET A 200 13.99 4.91 -17.30
C MET A 200 13.51 3.47 -17.08
N MET A 201 12.22 3.17 -17.27
CA MET A 201 11.70 1.80 -17.23
C MET A 201 12.32 0.92 -18.32
N GLU A 202 12.47 1.45 -19.54
CA GLU A 202 13.11 0.75 -20.67
C GLU A 202 14.58 0.44 -20.41
N LYS A 203 15.33 1.39 -19.85
CA LYS A 203 16.71 1.17 -19.38
C LYS A 203 16.80 0.09 -18.31
N CYS A 204 15.79 -0.02 -17.45
CA CYS A 204 15.67 -1.08 -16.44
C CYS A 204 15.26 -2.44 -17.03
N GLY A 205 15.09 -2.55 -18.35
CA GLY A 205 14.71 -3.78 -19.04
C GLY A 205 13.21 -4.02 -19.16
N TYR A 206 12.37 -3.00 -18.92
CA TYR A 206 10.91 -3.12 -18.98
C TYR A 206 10.33 -2.34 -20.16
N MET A 207 9.41 -2.95 -20.92
CA MET A 207 8.81 -2.35 -22.10
C MET A 207 7.35 -1.96 -21.82
N PRO A 208 7.07 -0.75 -21.31
CA PRO A 208 5.70 -0.27 -21.17
C PRO A 208 5.08 -0.02 -22.56
N PHE A 209 3.81 -0.37 -22.74
CA PHE A 209 3.07 -0.14 -23.98
C PHE A 209 1.69 0.52 -23.76
N ASP A 210 0.77 -0.07 -23.00
CA ASP A 210 -0.51 0.58 -22.62
C ASP A 210 -0.26 1.66 -21.57
N VAL A 211 0.11 2.87 -22.00
CA VAL A 211 0.47 3.99 -21.12
C VAL A 211 -0.70 4.95 -21.00
N LYS A 212 -1.27 5.03 -19.79
CA LYS A 212 -2.41 5.90 -19.47
C LYS A 212 -2.42 6.30 -17.99
N PRO A 213 -3.08 7.42 -17.63
CA PRO A 213 -3.02 7.98 -16.27
C PRO A 213 -3.44 7.01 -15.16
N ASP A 214 -4.40 6.11 -15.42
CA ASP A 214 -4.87 5.09 -14.48
C ASP A 214 -3.87 3.96 -14.22
N ASN A 215 -2.79 3.86 -15.00
CA ASN A 215 -1.71 2.90 -14.74
C ASN A 215 -0.63 3.43 -13.80
N PHE A 216 -0.65 4.72 -13.50
CA PHE A 216 0.39 5.38 -12.71
C PHE A 216 -0.20 6.12 -11.51
N VAL A 217 0.67 6.32 -10.51
CA VAL A 217 0.47 7.33 -9.47
C VAL A 217 1.68 8.27 -9.48
N LYS A 218 1.51 9.46 -8.92
CA LYS A 218 2.59 10.39 -8.68
C LYS A 218 2.82 10.54 -7.18
N VAL A 219 4.07 10.71 -6.76
CA VAL A 219 4.46 10.87 -5.36
C VAL A 219 5.40 12.07 -5.27
N LEU A 220 5.09 13.03 -4.42
CA LEU A 220 5.99 14.16 -4.19
C LEU A 220 7.25 13.68 -3.46
N ASN A 221 8.41 13.93 -4.05
CA ASN A 221 9.71 13.55 -3.52
C ASN A 221 10.32 14.65 -2.62
N GLU A 222 11.45 14.33 -1.98
CA GLU A 222 12.14 15.21 -1.04
C GLU A 222 12.64 16.51 -1.71
N GLN A 223 12.79 16.50 -3.03
CA GLN A 223 13.19 17.65 -3.84
C GLN A 223 11.98 18.47 -4.35
N GLY A 224 10.77 18.16 -3.89
CA GLY A 224 9.54 18.85 -4.32
C GLY A 224 9.13 18.55 -5.76
N LYS A 225 9.64 17.48 -6.36
CA LYS A 225 9.27 17.00 -7.70
C LYS A 225 8.40 15.75 -7.60
N TYR A 226 7.64 15.45 -8.64
CA TYR A 226 6.84 14.23 -8.69
C TYR A 226 7.64 13.06 -9.27
N ASP A 227 7.74 11.99 -8.49
CA ASP A 227 8.14 10.66 -8.96
C ASP A 227 6.86 9.95 -9.47
N TYR A 228 6.88 9.45 -10.71
CA TYR A 228 5.77 8.72 -11.31
C TYR A 228 6.03 7.21 -11.25
N LEU A 229 5.06 6.46 -10.72
CA LEU A 229 5.21 5.05 -10.37
C LEU A 229 4.12 4.20 -11.02
N PRO A 230 4.49 3.11 -11.73
CA PRO A 230 3.51 2.20 -12.31
C PRO A 230 2.83 1.38 -11.21
N ILE A 231 1.50 1.44 -11.14
CA ILE A 231 0.66 0.67 -10.20
C ILE A 231 -0.16 -0.42 -10.88
N ASP A 232 -0.21 -0.40 -12.20
CA ASP A 232 -0.84 -1.41 -13.04
C ASP A 232 0.08 -1.67 -14.24
N SER A 233 0.36 -2.94 -14.50
CA SER A 233 1.31 -3.40 -15.51
C SER A 233 0.61 -4.14 -16.66
N LYS A 234 -0.67 -3.80 -16.88
CA LYS A 234 -1.55 -4.39 -17.91
C LYS A 234 -0.87 -4.67 -19.24
N GLN A 235 0.13 -3.88 -19.69
CA GLN A 235 1.00 -4.23 -20.82
C GLN A 235 2.45 -3.74 -20.62
N ILE A 236 3.17 -4.33 -19.66
CA ILE A 236 4.63 -4.14 -19.50
C ILE A 236 5.36 -5.45 -19.84
N GLY A 237 6.10 -5.46 -20.95
CA GLY A 237 7.00 -6.55 -21.33
C GLY A 237 8.34 -6.47 -20.57
N LYS A 238 9.16 -7.53 -20.64
CA LYS A 238 10.56 -7.49 -20.14
C LYS A 238 11.52 -7.98 -21.20
N ILE A 239 12.56 -7.18 -21.43
CA ILE A 239 13.62 -7.48 -22.38
C ILE A 239 14.26 -8.82 -22.02
N GLY A 240 14.47 -9.67 -23.03
CA GLY A 240 15.04 -11.01 -22.87
C GLY A 240 14.10 -12.05 -22.24
N SER A 241 12.83 -11.73 -21.99
CA SER A 241 11.85 -12.68 -21.48
C SER A 241 11.00 -13.27 -22.61
N SER A 242 10.86 -14.59 -22.65
CA SER A 242 10.03 -15.31 -23.63
C SER A 242 8.56 -15.44 -23.24
N THR A 243 8.11 -14.74 -22.19
CA THR A 243 6.69 -14.81 -21.77
C THR A 243 5.77 -14.31 -22.88
N ILE A 244 4.58 -14.92 -23.02
CA ILE A 244 3.52 -14.48 -23.95
C ILE A 244 3.33 -12.96 -23.88
N ARG A 245 3.28 -12.41 -22.66
CA ARG A 245 3.14 -10.97 -22.46
C ARG A 245 4.24 -10.13 -23.11
N THR A 246 5.49 -10.57 -23.06
CA THR A 246 6.59 -9.85 -23.72
C THR A 246 6.42 -9.89 -25.22
N GLN A 247 6.01 -11.02 -25.79
CA GLN A 247 5.76 -11.15 -27.22
C GLN A 247 4.59 -10.26 -27.66
N ASP A 248 3.48 -10.28 -26.93
CA ASP A 248 2.33 -9.40 -27.18
C ASP A 248 2.77 -7.93 -27.24
N VAL A 249 3.57 -7.48 -26.26
CA VAL A 249 4.07 -6.10 -26.23
C VAL A 249 4.96 -5.79 -27.43
N ILE A 250 5.82 -6.71 -27.85
CA ILE A 250 6.68 -6.53 -29.03
C ILE A 250 5.83 -6.41 -30.30
N GLU A 251 4.85 -7.29 -30.49
CA GLU A 251 3.95 -7.27 -31.65
C GLU A 251 3.10 -6.00 -31.68
N LEU A 252 2.51 -5.64 -30.54
CA LEU A 252 1.72 -4.43 -30.41
C LEU A 252 2.56 -3.17 -30.67
N LYS A 253 3.80 -3.12 -30.18
CA LYS A 253 4.71 -1.99 -30.48
C LYS A 253 5.04 -1.88 -31.98
N LYS A 254 5.17 -3.01 -32.68
CA LYS A 254 5.37 -3.02 -34.14
C LYS A 254 4.14 -2.51 -34.89
N MET A 255 2.94 -2.86 -34.42
CA MET A 255 1.69 -2.47 -35.08
C MET A 255 1.27 -1.02 -34.78
N TYR A 256 1.46 -0.56 -33.55
CA TYR A 256 0.83 0.68 -33.05
C TYR A 256 1.84 1.73 -32.54
N GLY A 257 3.13 1.48 -32.64
CA GLY A 257 4.19 2.38 -32.17
C GLY A 257 4.61 2.14 -30.72
N ALA A 258 5.49 3.00 -30.20
CA ALA A 258 6.21 2.75 -28.95
C ALA A 258 5.30 2.65 -27.71
N TYR A 259 4.25 3.47 -27.66
CA TYR A 259 3.26 3.52 -26.59
C TYR A 259 1.86 3.55 -27.23
N TYR A 260 0.95 2.73 -26.73
CA TYR A 260 -0.45 2.70 -27.15
C TYR A 260 -1.09 4.10 -26.97
N TYR A 261 -2.10 4.40 -27.78
CA TYR A 261 -2.70 5.75 -27.92
C TYR A 261 -1.77 6.83 -28.49
N ASP A 262 -0.78 6.44 -29.31
CA ASP A 262 0.06 7.36 -30.09
C ASP A 262 0.66 8.52 -29.25
N GLY A 263 1.13 8.19 -28.04
CA GLY A 263 1.74 9.18 -27.15
C GLY A 263 0.78 10.21 -26.53
N ARG A 264 -0.55 10.08 -26.69
CA ARG A 264 -1.55 11.02 -26.13
C ARG A 264 -1.31 11.34 -24.65
N TYR A 265 -1.00 10.32 -23.86
CA TYR A 265 -0.79 10.42 -22.41
C TYR A 265 0.68 10.56 -22.00
N VAL A 266 1.58 10.78 -22.96
CA VAL A 266 3.01 10.94 -22.74
C VAL A 266 3.38 12.41 -22.92
N ASP A 267 4.12 12.98 -21.97
CA ASP A 267 4.72 14.30 -22.11
C ASP A 267 6.10 14.15 -22.75
N GLU A 268 6.17 14.36 -24.07
CA GLU A 268 7.41 14.24 -24.82
C GLU A 268 8.45 15.33 -24.50
N ARG A 269 8.02 16.41 -23.84
CA ARG A 269 8.88 17.55 -23.50
C ARG A 269 9.63 17.36 -22.17
N LYS A 270 9.30 16.32 -21.39
CA LYS A 270 9.80 16.07 -20.03
C LYS A 270 10.32 14.66 -19.81
#